data_AF-A0A814IQV6-F1
#
_entry.id   AF-A0A814IQV6-F1
#
_cell.length_a   1.000
_cell.length_b   1.000
_cell.length_c   1.000
_cell.angle_alpha   90.00
_cell.angle_beta   90.00
_cell.angle_gamma   90.00
#
_symmetry.space_group_name_H-M   'P 1'
#
loop_
_entity.id
_entity.type
_entity.pdbx_description
1 polymer ?
#
loop_
_entity_poly.entity_id
_entity_poly.type
_entity_poly.pdbx_seq_one_letter_code
_entity_poly.pdbx_strand_id
1 'polypeptide(L)'
;MGHMGITLMEDQPNEVFLEYFQYLSVIDLHLGFYNLNSRIDSILYSFRITVDLRSTTEAYYNLITQTIFPLFYQQILHLYLRSQDIEIEQFQNLRLLEICHPSNAQTNVIRPEIFPYLHTLVIHHLSSKKIDKICQLVLENGFCQLRNCRLPYIEYAKLPIHCQLHELMLNRCTKTMLSVLLTNLSKLKSLNVEIHPDDSKSAFLIEKNVTGLTGLALNSNQCMSFDELEHLLAHTLNLKSLAFSTKNQQEYLDFGRWKFILSNFTPHLLKFHYDLLINRYPCKISETTDIDRIQNMHWLFQNVTYTEHRSYESYSWAYDFHLYTAKKNINWTIN
;
A
#
# COMPACT_ATOMS: atom_id res chain seq x y z
N MET A 1 9.16 22.03 -58.14
CA MET A 1 9.35 22.81 -56.90
C MET A 1 8.35 22.29 -55.88
N GLY A 2 8.80 21.45 -54.95
CA GLY A 2 7.93 20.96 -53.89
C GLY A 2 7.73 22.05 -52.85
N HIS A 3 6.50 22.53 -52.67
CA HIS A 3 6.14 23.29 -51.49
C HIS A 3 6.30 22.36 -50.29
N MET A 4 7.41 22.48 -49.54
CA MET A 4 7.39 22.10 -48.14
C MET A 4 6.43 23.07 -47.46
N GLY A 5 5.17 22.67 -47.34
CA GLY A 5 4.21 23.40 -46.53
C GLY A 5 4.74 23.46 -45.11
N ILE A 6 4.86 24.68 -44.57
CA ILE A 6 5.09 24.87 -43.14
C ILE A 6 3.81 24.38 -42.47
N THR A 7 3.84 23.18 -41.89
CA THR A 7 2.76 22.72 -41.03
C THR A 7 2.77 23.60 -39.80
N LEU A 8 1.70 24.36 -39.58
CA LEU A 8 1.55 25.12 -38.34
C LEU A 8 1.28 24.12 -37.21
N MET A 9 1.65 24.48 -35.98
CA MET A 9 1.37 23.65 -34.81
C MET A 9 -0.14 23.37 -34.70
N GLU A 10 -0.96 24.35 -35.08
CA GLU A 10 -2.42 24.29 -35.07
C GLU A 10 -2.99 23.27 -36.07
N ASP A 11 -2.22 22.85 -37.08
CA ASP A 11 -2.62 21.84 -38.07
C ASP A 11 -2.36 20.41 -37.57
N GLN A 12 -1.64 20.25 -36.46
CA GLN A 12 -1.37 18.93 -35.89
C GLN A 12 -2.67 18.28 -35.39
N PRO A 13 -2.80 16.95 -35.42
CA PRO A 13 -3.98 16.25 -34.95
C PRO A 13 -4.07 16.24 -33.41
N ASN A 14 -5.26 16.02 -32.85
CA ASN A 14 -5.49 16.12 -31.39
C ASN A 14 -4.61 15.14 -30.59
N GLU A 15 -4.33 13.98 -31.17
CA GLU A 15 -3.51 12.91 -30.61
C GLU A 15 -2.09 13.40 -30.30
N VAL A 16 -1.52 14.26 -31.15
CA VAL A 16 -0.19 14.84 -30.94
C VAL A 16 -0.19 15.79 -29.75
N PHE A 17 -1.23 16.60 -29.59
CA PHE A 17 -1.38 17.47 -28.41
C PHE A 17 -1.55 16.66 -27.13
N LEU A 18 -2.35 15.58 -27.16
CA LEU A 18 -2.51 14.68 -26.02
C LEU A 18 -1.18 14.02 -25.64
N GLU A 19 -0.39 13.63 -26.62
CA GLU A 19 0.95 13.06 -26.42
C GLU A 19 1.93 14.08 -25.83
N TYR A 20 1.86 15.37 -26.20
CA TYR A 20 2.70 16.38 -25.58
C TYR A 20 2.24 16.76 -24.17
N PHE A 21 0.93 16.93 -23.98
CA PHE A 21 0.37 17.39 -22.71
C PHE A 21 0.60 16.40 -21.56
N GLN A 22 0.78 15.11 -21.85
CA GLN A 22 1.12 14.11 -20.83
C GLN A 22 2.47 14.38 -20.12
N TYR A 23 3.35 15.19 -20.71
CA TYR A 23 4.65 15.55 -20.16
C TYR A 23 4.66 16.91 -19.44
N LEU A 24 3.56 17.65 -19.49
CA LEU A 24 3.45 18.98 -18.90
C LEU A 24 2.69 18.94 -17.57
N SER A 25 3.05 19.85 -16.66
CA SER A 25 2.23 20.03 -15.46
C SER A 25 0.92 20.73 -15.80
N VAL A 26 -0.11 20.56 -14.96
CA VAL A 26 -1.40 21.25 -15.14
C VAL A 26 -1.24 22.78 -15.15
N ILE A 27 -0.25 23.31 -14.46
CA ILE A 27 0.06 24.75 -14.48
C ILE A 27 0.66 25.16 -15.82
N ASP A 28 1.59 24.38 -16.36
CA ASP A 28 2.18 24.67 -17.67
C ASP A 28 1.13 24.57 -18.78
N LEU A 29 0.21 23.60 -18.67
CA LEU A 29 -0.95 23.49 -19.54
C LEU A 29 -1.84 24.72 -19.45
N HIS A 30 -2.12 25.20 -18.24
CA HIS A 30 -2.93 26.39 -18.06
C HIS A 30 -2.22 27.65 -18.59
N LEU A 31 -1.00 27.95 -18.12
CA LEU A 31 -0.29 29.17 -18.48
C LEU A 31 0.14 29.22 -19.95
N GLY A 32 0.46 28.07 -20.54
CA GLY A 32 0.95 27.97 -21.91
C GLY A 32 -0.13 27.79 -22.95
N PHE A 33 -1.25 27.13 -22.62
CA PHE A 33 -2.21 26.63 -23.62
C PHE A 33 -3.67 27.03 -23.40
N TYR A 34 -4.06 27.44 -22.20
CA TYR A 34 -5.43 27.83 -21.92
C TYR A 34 -5.81 29.14 -22.63
N ASN A 35 -7.01 29.21 -23.20
CA ASN A 35 -7.52 30.32 -24.01
C ASN A 35 -6.69 30.64 -25.25
N LEU A 36 -5.81 29.74 -25.73
CA LEU A 36 -5.15 29.93 -27.02
C LEU A 36 -6.15 29.88 -28.17
N ASN A 37 -7.00 28.85 -28.19
CA ASN A 37 -8.16 28.72 -29.06
C ASN A 37 -9.09 27.61 -28.55
N SER A 38 -10.33 27.61 -29.04
CA SER A 38 -11.39 26.69 -28.59
C SER A 38 -11.07 25.22 -28.81
N ARG A 39 -10.25 24.87 -29.81
CA ARG A 39 -9.82 23.50 -30.05
C ARG A 39 -8.85 23.05 -28.97
N ILE A 40 -7.84 23.86 -28.64
CA ILE A 40 -6.89 23.54 -27.57
C ILE A 40 -7.60 23.47 -26.22
N ASP A 41 -8.51 24.40 -25.94
CA ASP A 41 -9.32 24.35 -24.71
C ASP A 41 -10.12 23.04 -24.64
N SER A 42 -10.75 22.62 -25.74
CA SER A 42 -11.46 21.34 -25.79
C SER A 42 -10.53 20.15 -25.54
N ILE A 43 -9.29 20.19 -26.00
CA ILE A 43 -8.29 19.13 -25.73
C ILE A 43 -7.90 19.15 -24.25
N LEU A 44 -7.62 20.34 -23.68
CA LEU A 44 -7.30 20.50 -22.25
C LEU A 44 -8.43 19.95 -21.37
N TYR A 45 -9.69 20.25 -21.70
CA TYR A 45 -10.85 19.74 -20.95
C TYR A 45 -11.09 18.23 -21.08
N SER A 46 -10.48 17.58 -22.08
CA SER A 46 -10.49 16.12 -22.22
C SER A 46 -9.39 15.42 -21.42
N PHE A 47 -8.40 16.18 -20.93
CA PHE A 47 -7.24 15.64 -20.25
C PHE A 47 -7.57 15.22 -18.81
N ARG A 48 -6.91 14.16 -18.34
CA ARG A 48 -7.08 13.64 -16.98
C ARG A 48 -5.99 14.18 -16.08
N ILE A 49 -6.39 14.91 -15.05
CA ILE A 49 -5.44 15.66 -14.23
C ILE A 49 -5.14 14.88 -12.95
N THR A 50 -3.85 14.84 -12.62
CA THR A 50 -3.35 14.42 -11.31
C THR A 50 -2.80 15.65 -10.60
N VAL A 51 -3.23 15.87 -9.36
CA VAL A 51 -2.76 16.98 -8.54
C VAL A 51 -2.11 16.41 -7.28
N ASP A 52 -0.82 16.69 -7.09
CA ASP A 52 -0.08 16.34 -5.88
C ASP A 52 0.29 17.60 -5.10
N LEU A 53 -0.29 17.74 -3.91
CA LEU A 53 -0.05 18.84 -2.97
C LEU A 53 0.68 18.37 -1.71
N ARG A 54 1.29 17.17 -1.68
CA ARG A 54 1.90 16.64 -0.46
C ARG A 54 3.13 17.41 0.02
N SER A 55 3.88 17.98 -0.92
CA SER A 55 5.15 18.66 -0.66
C SER A 55 5.31 19.93 -1.50
N THR A 56 4.27 20.75 -1.56
CA THR A 56 4.24 21.97 -2.39
C THR A 56 4.49 23.24 -1.58
N THR A 57 5.07 24.25 -2.22
CA THR A 57 5.19 25.59 -1.63
C THR A 57 3.81 26.25 -1.50
N GLU A 58 3.69 27.23 -0.61
CA GLU A 58 2.45 28.01 -0.45
C GLU A 58 2.05 28.72 -1.76
N ALA A 59 3.02 29.26 -2.50
CA ALA A 59 2.78 29.88 -3.80
C ALA A 59 2.17 28.91 -4.81
N TYR A 60 2.71 27.68 -4.89
CA TYR A 60 2.17 26.65 -5.78
C TYR A 60 0.76 26.22 -5.34
N TYR A 61 0.54 26.05 -4.04
CA TYR A 61 -0.76 25.72 -3.47
C TYR A 61 -1.82 26.78 -3.83
N ASN A 62 -1.50 28.06 -3.65
CA ASN A 62 -2.39 29.16 -3.97
C ASN A 62 -2.71 29.21 -5.47
N LEU A 63 -1.71 29.01 -6.33
CA LEU A 63 -1.91 28.95 -7.78
C LEU A 63 -2.86 27.80 -8.18
N ILE A 64 -2.64 26.60 -7.64
CA ILE A 64 -3.52 25.46 -7.92
C ILE A 64 -4.95 25.72 -7.44
N THR A 65 -5.12 26.17 -6.20
CA THR A 65 -6.44 26.33 -5.58
C THR A 65 -7.25 27.48 -6.17
N GLN A 66 -6.60 28.59 -6.52
CA GLN A 66 -7.28 29.79 -7.04
C GLN A 66 -7.46 29.77 -8.55
N THR A 67 -6.60 29.08 -9.29
CA THR A 67 -6.60 29.11 -10.76
C THR A 67 -6.98 27.78 -11.37
N ILE A 68 -6.36 26.67 -10.94
CA ILE A 68 -6.57 25.37 -11.58
C ILE A 68 -7.87 24.71 -11.14
N PHE A 69 -8.17 24.68 -9.83
CA PHE A 69 -9.36 24.00 -9.32
C PHE A 69 -10.66 24.56 -9.91
N PRO A 70 -10.91 25.88 -9.95
CA PRO A 70 -12.17 26.41 -10.50
C PRO A 70 -12.39 26.06 -11.98
N LEU A 71 -11.30 25.90 -12.74
CA LEU A 71 -11.35 25.63 -14.18
C LEU A 71 -11.43 24.14 -14.49
N PHE A 72 -10.73 23.31 -13.71
CA PHE A 72 -10.45 21.92 -14.07
C PHE A 72 -10.95 20.88 -13.05
N TYR A 73 -11.79 21.26 -12.09
CA TYR A 73 -12.23 20.34 -11.03
C TYR A 73 -12.87 19.03 -11.56
N GLN A 74 -13.55 19.08 -12.71
CA GLN A 74 -14.17 17.89 -13.30
C GLN A 74 -13.15 16.92 -13.91
N GLN A 75 -11.98 17.41 -14.31
CA GLN A 75 -10.90 16.64 -14.93
C GLN A 75 -9.96 16.00 -13.91
N ILE A 76 -9.98 16.46 -12.66
CA ILE A 76 -9.12 15.94 -11.59
C ILE A 76 -9.60 14.55 -11.20
N LEU A 77 -8.78 13.54 -11.52
CA LEU A 77 -9.04 12.15 -11.18
C LEU A 77 -8.26 11.69 -9.96
N HIS A 78 -7.07 12.24 -9.75
CA HIS A 78 -6.19 11.85 -8.65
C HIS A 78 -5.81 13.09 -7.84
N LEU A 79 -6.01 13.01 -6.54
CA LEU A 79 -5.71 14.09 -5.61
C LEU A 79 -4.91 13.56 -4.43
N TYR A 80 -3.74 14.16 -4.20
CA TYR A 80 -2.87 13.86 -3.07
C TYR A 80 -2.74 15.08 -2.17
N LEU A 81 -3.15 14.94 -0.91
CA LEU A 81 -3.23 16.01 0.08
C LEU A 81 -2.44 15.64 1.33
N ARG A 82 -1.89 16.64 2.02
CA ARG A 82 -1.15 16.44 3.28
C ARG A 82 -1.86 16.97 4.52
N SER A 83 -2.34 18.20 4.51
CA SER A 83 -3.03 18.83 5.65
C SER A 83 -3.78 20.09 5.22
N GLN A 84 -4.07 20.22 3.92
CA GLN A 84 -4.66 21.43 3.37
C GLN A 84 -6.18 21.38 3.50
N ASP A 85 -6.78 22.50 3.91
CA ASP A 85 -8.22 22.69 3.95
C ASP A 85 -8.74 23.00 2.54
N ILE A 86 -8.90 21.93 1.76
CA ILE A 86 -9.55 21.95 0.46
C ILE A 86 -10.94 21.32 0.60
N GLU A 87 -11.94 21.98 0.02
CA GLU A 87 -13.28 21.43 -0.23
C GLU A 87 -13.18 20.31 -1.26
N ILE A 88 -12.98 19.08 -0.79
CA ILE A 88 -12.74 17.91 -1.66
C ILE A 88 -14.02 17.42 -2.34
N GLU A 89 -15.19 17.81 -1.85
CA GLU A 89 -16.51 17.46 -2.38
C GLU A 89 -16.77 17.95 -3.81
N GLN A 90 -16.03 18.97 -4.27
CA GLN A 90 -16.14 19.47 -5.64
C GLN A 90 -15.60 18.45 -6.67
N PHE A 91 -14.68 17.57 -6.27
CA PHE A 91 -14.01 16.63 -7.18
C PHE A 91 -14.76 15.29 -7.28
N GLN A 92 -15.98 15.33 -7.84
CA GLN A 92 -16.87 14.15 -7.90
C GLN A 92 -16.35 13.02 -8.80
N ASN A 93 -15.43 13.32 -9.73
CA ASN A 93 -14.84 12.36 -10.66
C ASN A 93 -13.58 11.67 -10.10
N LEU A 94 -13.23 11.90 -8.83
CA LEU A 94 -12.05 11.30 -8.22
C LEU A 94 -12.08 9.77 -8.29
N ARG A 95 -10.95 9.22 -8.74
CA ARG A 95 -10.63 7.79 -8.73
C ARG A 95 -9.59 7.45 -7.67
N LEU A 96 -8.75 8.40 -7.30
CA LEU A 96 -7.78 8.26 -6.22
C LEU A 96 -7.83 9.48 -5.32
N LEU A 97 -8.02 9.22 -4.02
CA LEU A 97 -7.88 10.22 -2.96
C LEU A 97 -6.85 9.71 -1.96
N GLU A 98 -5.74 10.44 -1.84
CA GLU A 98 -4.77 10.25 -0.77
C GLU A 98 -4.76 11.50 0.11
N ILE A 99 -4.98 11.32 1.40
CA ILE A 99 -5.00 12.42 2.36
C ILE A 99 -4.24 12.06 3.63
N CYS A 100 -3.21 12.85 3.93
CA CYS A 100 -2.64 12.89 5.28
C CYS A 100 -3.48 13.86 6.14
N HIS A 101 -3.61 13.59 7.44
CA HIS A 101 -4.26 14.49 8.41
C HIS A 101 -5.54 15.19 7.92
N PRO A 102 -6.56 14.47 7.42
CA PRO A 102 -7.81 15.08 6.98
C PRO A 102 -8.48 15.87 8.11
N SER A 103 -9.03 17.03 7.77
CA SER A 103 -9.86 17.81 8.67
C SER A 103 -11.21 17.11 8.95
N ASN A 104 -11.97 17.65 9.91
CA ASN A 104 -13.29 17.12 10.23
C ASN A 104 -14.26 17.23 9.05
N ALA A 105 -14.20 18.35 8.32
CA ALA A 105 -15.02 18.58 7.15
C ALA A 105 -14.70 17.54 6.07
N GLN A 106 -13.41 17.36 5.76
CA GLN A 106 -12.93 16.39 4.77
C GLN A 106 -13.34 14.95 5.13
N THR A 107 -13.17 14.55 6.39
CA THR A 107 -13.60 13.22 6.85
C THR A 107 -15.11 13.00 6.64
N ASN A 108 -15.92 14.04 6.88
CA ASN A 108 -17.38 13.95 6.77
C ASN A 108 -17.89 13.86 5.34
N VAL A 109 -17.12 14.34 4.35
CA VAL A 109 -17.48 14.29 2.93
C VAL A 109 -16.92 13.07 2.20
N ILE A 110 -16.00 12.29 2.80
CA ILE A 110 -15.58 11.00 2.26
C ILE A 110 -16.75 10.01 2.36
N ARG A 111 -17.57 9.99 1.30
CA ARG A 111 -18.79 9.20 1.17
C ARG A 111 -19.00 8.74 -0.27
N PRO A 112 -19.66 7.59 -0.49
CA PRO A 112 -19.86 7.07 -1.83
C PRO A 112 -20.77 7.95 -2.70
N GLU A 113 -21.68 8.72 -2.10
CA GLU A 113 -22.54 9.65 -2.86
C GLU A 113 -21.74 10.81 -3.45
N ILE A 114 -20.62 11.18 -2.82
CA ILE A 114 -19.75 12.29 -3.26
C ILE A 114 -18.64 11.75 -4.17
N PHE A 115 -18.11 10.56 -3.88
CA PHE A 115 -17.03 9.92 -4.64
C PHE A 115 -17.46 8.56 -5.22
N PRO A 116 -18.42 8.52 -6.16
CA PRO A 116 -18.97 7.28 -6.69
C PRO A 116 -17.97 6.46 -7.53
N TYR A 117 -16.93 7.12 -8.06
CA TYR A 117 -15.93 6.53 -8.94
C TYR A 117 -14.60 6.20 -8.22
N LEU A 118 -14.57 6.24 -6.89
CA LEU A 118 -13.35 6.06 -6.13
C LEU A 118 -12.85 4.61 -6.21
N HIS A 119 -11.64 4.44 -6.76
CA HIS A 119 -10.96 3.14 -6.88
C HIS A 119 -9.89 2.94 -5.80
N THR A 120 -9.26 4.04 -5.37
CA THR A 120 -8.20 4.04 -4.36
C THR A 120 -8.48 5.09 -3.30
N LEU A 121 -8.47 4.67 -2.03
CA LEU A 121 -8.57 5.56 -0.87
C LEU A 121 -7.38 5.33 0.06
N VAL A 122 -6.62 6.39 0.34
CA VAL A 122 -5.49 6.35 1.25
C VAL A 122 -5.65 7.42 2.32
N ILE A 123 -5.70 6.99 3.58
CA ILE A 123 -5.75 7.89 4.74
C ILE A 123 -4.60 7.50 5.67
N HIS A 124 -3.69 8.44 5.97
CA HIS A 124 -2.48 8.13 6.75
C HIS A 124 -2.67 8.33 8.26
N HIS A 125 -3.34 9.40 8.67
CA HIS A 125 -3.48 9.78 10.08
C HIS A 125 -4.90 10.23 10.35
N LEU A 126 -5.63 9.53 11.23
CA LEU A 126 -7.00 9.90 11.59
C LEU A 126 -7.23 9.64 13.08
N SER A 127 -8.00 10.52 13.75
CA SER A 127 -8.41 10.31 15.14
C SER A 127 -9.31 9.08 15.27
N SER A 128 -9.14 8.28 16.33
CA SER A 128 -9.84 7.00 16.54
C SER A 128 -11.35 7.06 16.29
N LYS A 129 -12.09 7.99 16.90
CA LYS A 129 -13.57 8.07 16.76
C LYS A 129 -14.08 8.24 15.31
N LYS A 130 -13.25 8.75 14.40
CA LYS A 130 -13.65 9.03 13.01
C LYS A 130 -13.31 7.88 12.06
N ILE A 131 -12.35 7.06 12.44
CA ILE A 131 -11.89 5.95 11.62
C ILE A 131 -12.99 4.92 11.46
N ASP A 132 -13.72 4.65 12.54
CA ASP A 132 -14.79 3.64 12.56
C ASP A 132 -15.83 3.90 11.47
N LYS A 133 -16.22 5.17 11.26
CA LYS A 133 -17.20 5.53 10.24
C LYS A 133 -16.69 5.30 8.81
N ILE A 134 -15.44 5.68 8.52
CA ILE A 134 -14.85 5.45 7.19
C ILE A 134 -14.61 3.96 6.98
N CYS A 135 -14.07 3.26 7.98
CA CYS A 135 -13.88 1.82 7.96
C CYS A 135 -15.19 1.09 7.70
N GLN A 136 -16.27 1.51 8.35
CA GLN A 136 -17.61 0.97 8.12
C GLN A 136 -18.03 1.13 6.66
N LEU A 137 -17.96 2.35 6.12
CA LEU A 137 -18.30 2.61 4.72
C LEU A 137 -17.46 1.77 3.73
N VAL A 138 -16.17 1.58 4.03
CA VAL A 138 -15.27 0.77 3.20
C VAL A 138 -15.61 -0.72 3.29
N LEU A 139 -15.78 -1.26 4.50
CA LEU A 139 -15.96 -2.69 4.74
C LEU A 139 -17.37 -3.18 4.38
N GLU A 140 -18.39 -2.33 4.52
CA GLU A 140 -19.79 -2.62 4.14
C GLU A 140 -20.04 -2.42 2.63
N ASN A 141 -18.99 -2.24 1.82
CA ASN A 141 -19.08 -2.05 0.37
C ASN A 141 -19.84 -0.77 -0.03
N GLY A 142 -19.77 0.28 0.78
CA GLY A 142 -20.34 1.59 0.42
C GLY A 142 -19.72 2.16 -0.85
N PHE A 143 -18.40 2.00 -1.02
CA PHE A 143 -17.69 2.39 -2.24
C PHE A 143 -17.60 1.22 -3.25
N CYS A 144 -18.60 1.10 -4.13
CA CYS A 144 -18.74 -0.02 -5.06
C CYS A 144 -17.54 -0.28 -5.99
N GLN A 145 -16.77 0.77 -6.32
CA GLN A 145 -15.62 0.69 -7.22
C GLN A 145 -14.27 0.57 -6.49
N LEU A 146 -14.27 0.67 -5.15
CA LEU A 146 -13.04 0.69 -4.37
C LEU A 146 -12.33 -0.67 -4.45
N ARG A 147 -11.07 -0.64 -4.86
CA ARG A 147 -10.19 -1.81 -4.98
C ARG A 147 -9.02 -1.74 -4.02
N ASN A 148 -8.49 -0.54 -3.81
CA ASN A 148 -7.27 -0.34 -3.03
C ASN A 148 -7.58 0.57 -1.86
N CYS A 149 -7.23 0.14 -0.65
CA CYS A 149 -7.48 0.93 0.54
C CYS A 149 -6.28 0.90 1.47
N ARG A 150 -5.89 2.08 1.97
CA ARG A 150 -4.95 2.21 3.07
C ARG A 150 -5.59 3.01 4.20
N LEU A 151 -5.64 2.41 5.38
CA LEU A 151 -6.24 3.01 6.56
C LEU A 151 -5.25 2.99 7.73
N PRO A 152 -5.32 3.98 8.65
CA PRO A 152 -4.41 4.03 9.79
C PRO A 152 -4.60 2.86 10.75
N TYR A 153 -5.84 2.45 11.00
CA TYR A 153 -6.22 1.49 12.03
C TYR A 153 -7.63 0.96 11.78
N ILE A 154 -7.90 -0.29 12.19
CA ILE A 154 -9.25 -0.84 12.31
C ILE A 154 -9.37 -1.56 13.66
N GLU A 155 -10.29 -1.13 14.51
CA GLU A 155 -10.60 -1.73 15.82
C GLU A 155 -11.80 -2.70 15.77
N TYR A 156 -12.67 -2.53 14.78
CA TYR A 156 -14.05 -2.96 14.87
C TYR A 156 -14.29 -4.38 14.35
N ALA A 157 -14.24 -5.37 15.25
CA ALA A 157 -14.44 -6.80 14.95
C ALA A 157 -15.88 -7.22 14.62
N LYS A 158 -16.86 -6.30 14.63
CA LYS A 158 -18.30 -6.63 14.52
C LYS A 158 -18.95 -6.24 13.20
N LEU A 159 -18.20 -5.67 12.26
CA LEU A 159 -18.80 -5.20 11.02
C LEU A 159 -18.96 -6.36 10.02
N PRO A 160 -20.11 -6.48 9.35
CA PRO A 160 -20.24 -7.38 8.22
C PRO A 160 -19.28 -6.89 7.12
N ILE A 161 -18.40 -7.79 6.67
CA ILE A 161 -17.43 -7.47 5.62
C ILE A 161 -17.99 -7.99 4.29
N HIS A 162 -18.32 -7.07 3.40
CA HIS A 162 -18.90 -7.36 2.09
C HIS A 162 -18.15 -6.68 0.93
N CYS A 163 -17.01 -6.07 1.20
CA CYS A 163 -16.29 -5.28 0.21
C CYS A 163 -15.46 -6.12 -0.76
N GLN A 164 -15.20 -5.52 -1.93
CA GLN A 164 -14.49 -6.16 -3.04
C GLN A 164 -13.06 -5.62 -3.20
N LEU A 165 -12.38 -5.39 -2.07
CA LEU A 165 -11.01 -4.91 -2.06
C LEU A 165 -10.06 -5.97 -2.66
N HIS A 166 -9.12 -5.49 -3.46
CA HIS A 166 -7.99 -6.26 -3.97
C HIS A 166 -6.73 -6.02 -3.13
N GLU A 167 -6.56 -4.79 -2.63
CA GLU A 167 -5.39 -4.41 -1.83
C GLU A 167 -5.83 -3.66 -0.57
N LEU A 168 -5.32 -4.10 0.57
CA LEU A 168 -5.59 -3.48 1.87
C LEU A 168 -4.27 -3.26 2.62
N MET A 169 -4.04 -2.04 3.09
CA MET A 169 -2.94 -1.70 3.98
C MET A 169 -3.46 -1.10 5.29
N LEU A 170 -3.06 -1.66 6.43
CA LEU A 170 -3.40 -1.19 7.76
C LEU A 170 -2.14 -0.94 8.56
N ASN A 171 -1.94 0.31 9.01
CA ASN A 171 -0.79 0.63 9.86
C ASN A 171 -0.96 0.10 11.31
N ARG A 172 -2.19 -0.30 11.70
CA ARG A 172 -2.49 -0.95 12.96
C ARG A 172 -3.68 -1.91 12.77
N CYS A 173 -3.56 -3.12 13.26
CA CYS A 173 -4.59 -4.16 13.18
C CYS A 173 -4.49 -5.08 14.41
N THR A 174 -5.61 -5.58 14.92
CA THR A 174 -5.60 -6.69 15.88
C THR A 174 -5.52 -8.03 15.16
N LYS A 175 -5.04 -9.08 15.81
CA LYS A 175 -5.05 -10.49 15.38
C LYS A 175 -6.47 -10.99 15.12
N THR A 176 -7.42 -10.57 15.95
CA THR A 176 -8.85 -10.88 15.75
C THR A 176 -9.35 -10.23 14.46
N MET A 177 -9.04 -8.96 14.22
CA MET A 177 -9.42 -8.28 12.98
C MET A 177 -8.72 -8.88 11.77
N LEU A 178 -7.43 -9.23 11.87
CA LEU A 178 -6.70 -9.93 10.80
C LEU A 178 -7.40 -11.23 10.41
N SER A 179 -7.80 -12.02 11.40
CA SER A 179 -8.57 -13.27 11.21
C SER A 179 -9.88 -13.01 10.45
N VAL A 180 -10.62 -11.98 10.88
CA VAL A 180 -11.88 -11.56 10.25
C VAL A 180 -11.67 -11.09 8.81
N LEU A 181 -10.63 -10.30 8.53
CA LEU A 181 -10.29 -9.81 7.19
C LEU A 181 -9.97 -10.97 6.25
N LEU A 182 -9.10 -11.88 6.68
CA LEU A 182 -8.69 -13.05 5.88
C LEU A 182 -9.85 -13.99 5.58
N THR A 183 -10.80 -14.13 6.53
CA THR A 183 -11.97 -14.99 6.37
C THR A 183 -13.01 -14.41 5.41
N ASN A 184 -13.19 -13.09 5.40
CA ASN A 184 -14.30 -12.45 4.68
C ASN A 184 -13.91 -11.78 3.36
N LEU A 185 -12.64 -11.37 3.18
CA LEU A 185 -12.19 -10.68 1.96
C LEU A 185 -11.72 -11.65 0.87
N SER A 186 -12.65 -12.39 0.29
CA SER A 186 -12.37 -13.43 -0.72
C SER A 186 -11.67 -12.92 -2.00
N LYS A 187 -11.81 -11.63 -2.34
CA LYS A 187 -11.17 -11.02 -3.53
C LYS A 187 -9.82 -10.36 -3.23
N LEU A 188 -9.37 -10.39 -1.98
CA LEU A 188 -8.13 -9.75 -1.56
C LEU A 188 -6.93 -10.46 -2.15
N LYS A 189 -6.10 -9.71 -2.88
CA LYS A 189 -4.88 -10.20 -3.52
C LYS A 189 -3.63 -9.81 -2.73
N SER A 190 -3.65 -8.67 -2.05
CA SER A 190 -2.54 -8.14 -1.25
C SER A 190 -3.03 -7.61 0.07
N LEU A 191 -2.37 -8.00 1.16
CA LEU A 191 -2.64 -7.53 2.52
C LEU A 191 -1.33 -7.05 3.15
N ASN A 192 -1.30 -5.81 3.63
CA ASN A 192 -0.21 -5.26 4.42
C ASN A 192 -0.75 -4.83 5.79
N VAL A 193 -0.26 -5.44 6.86
CA VAL A 193 -0.77 -5.19 8.21
C VAL A 193 0.37 -5.06 9.20
N GLU A 194 0.22 -4.12 10.12
CA GLU A 194 1.03 -4.03 11.33
C GLU A 194 0.15 -4.37 12.54
N ILE A 195 0.54 -5.41 13.28
CA ILE A 195 -0.19 -5.87 14.46
C ILE A 195 0.07 -4.92 15.63
N HIS A 196 -1.01 -4.58 16.34
CA HIS A 196 -0.94 -3.69 17.48
C HIS A 196 -0.12 -4.33 18.64
N PRO A 197 0.89 -3.64 19.21
CA PRO A 197 1.78 -4.18 20.25
C PRO A 197 1.06 -4.81 21.47
N ASP A 198 -0.09 -4.24 21.84
CA ASP A 198 -0.84 -4.68 23.02
C ASP A 198 -1.72 -5.93 22.77
N ASP A 199 -1.74 -6.46 21.55
CA ASP A 199 -2.66 -7.51 21.13
C ASP A 199 -2.15 -8.95 21.36
N SER A 200 -1.06 -9.12 22.12
CA SER A 200 -0.39 -10.40 22.36
C SER A 200 -1.33 -11.50 22.88
N LYS A 201 -2.33 -11.15 23.69
CA LYS A 201 -3.28 -12.10 24.32
C LYS A 201 -4.47 -12.47 23.45
N SER A 202 -4.71 -11.75 22.37
CA SER A 202 -5.87 -11.98 21.52
C SER A 202 -5.74 -13.31 20.77
N ALA A 203 -6.85 -14.02 20.63
CA ALA A 203 -6.87 -15.24 19.84
C ALA A 203 -6.69 -14.91 18.35
N PHE A 204 -5.91 -15.74 17.67
CA PHE A 204 -5.76 -15.73 16.22
C PHE A 204 -6.31 -17.06 15.67
N LEU A 205 -7.31 -16.99 14.80
CA LEU A 205 -7.93 -18.19 14.23
C LEU A 205 -8.39 -17.92 12.80
N ILE A 206 -7.89 -18.73 11.88
CA ILE A 206 -8.37 -18.78 10.50
C ILE A 206 -9.05 -20.13 10.32
N GLU A 207 -10.34 -20.11 9.98
CA GLU A 207 -11.12 -21.35 9.82
C GLU A 207 -11.10 -21.90 8.39
N LYS A 208 -10.67 -21.09 7.42
CA LYS A 208 -10.78 -21.41 5.99
C LYS A 208 -9.54 -20.97 5.22
N ASN A 209 -9.20 -21.73 4.19
CA ASN A 209 -8.10 -21.38 3.28
C ASN A 209 -8.39 -20.07 2.54
N VAL A 210 -7.41 -19.18 2.56
CA VAL A 210 -7.42 -17.88 1.90
C VAL A 210 -6.82 -18.03 0.50
N THR A 211 -7.65 -18.47 -0.45
CA THR A 211 -7.16 -18.88 -1.79
C THR A 211 -6.81 -17.70 -2.70
N GLY A 212 -7.38 -16.51 -2.48
CA GLY A 212 -7.16 -15.32 -3.31
C GLY A 212 -5.88 -14.55 -3.01
N LEU A 213 -5.31 -14.72 -1.82
CA LEU A 213 -4.20 -13.90 -1.33
C LEU A 213 -2.88 -14.33 -1.98
N THR A 214 -2.22 -13.38 -2.64
CA THR A 214 -0.93 -13.59 -3.34
C THR A 214 0.20 -12.76 -2.75
N GLY A 215 -0.10 -11.69 -2.02
CA GLY A 215 0.86 -10.86 -1.31
C GLY A 215 0.46 -10.68 0.15
N LEU A 216 1.40 -10.92 1.06
CA LEU A 216 1.23 -10.66 2.49
C LEU A 216 2.44 -9.89 3.00
N ALA A 217 2.21 -8.75 3.64
CA ALA A 217 3.18 -8.05 4.45
C ALA A 217 2.65 -7.97 5.88
N LEU A 218 3.41 -8.49 6.83
CA LEU A 218 3.00 -8.61 8.22
C LEU A 218 4.13 -8.12 9.13
N ASN A 219 3.89 -7.01 9.81
CA ASN A 219 4.70 -6.59 10.96
C ASN A 219 4.01 -7.07 12.24
N SER A 220 4.60 -8.06 12.91
CA SER A 220 3.98 -8.66 14.10
C SER A 220 4.20 -7.88 15.40
N ASN A 221 5.16 -6.96 15.47
CA ASN A 221 5.49 -6.20 16.69
C ASN A 221 5.51 -7.05 17.99
N GLN A 222 6.01 -8.29 17.94
CA GLN A 222 6.05 -9.23 19.09
C GLN A 222 4.69 -9.78 19.56
N CYS A 223 3.63 -9.63 18.78
CA CYS A 223 2.27 -10.02 19.19
C CYS A 223 1.79 -11.34 18.61
N MET A 224 2.43 -11.79 17.53
CA MET A 224 2.14 -13.06 16.88
C MET A 224 3.22 -14.04 17.25
N SER A 225 2.85 -15.24 17.72
CA SER A 225 3.81 -16.32 17.94
C SER A 225 4.17 -17.04 16.63
N PHE A 226 5.27 -17.78 16.63
CA PHE A 226 5.66 -18.59 15.47
C PHE A 226 4.58 -19.64 15.14
N ASP A 227 3.92 -20.23 16.15
CA ASP A 227 2.80 -21.16 15.94
C ASP A 227 1.62 -20.49 15.21
N GLU A 228 1.30 -19.24 15.58
CA GLU A 228 0.25 -18.46 14.92
C GLU A 228 0.63 -18.10 13.48
N LEU A 229 1.90 -17.75 13.24
CA LEU A 229 2.42 -17.51 11.90
C LEU A 229 2.38 -18.78 11.03
N GLU A 230 2.76 -19.92 11.59
CA GLU A 230 2.67 -21.22 10.92
C GLU A 230 1.23 -21.53 10.52
N HIS A 231 0.30 -21.32 11.45
CA HIS A 231 -1.12 -21.47 11.20
C HIS A 231 -1.61 -20.53 10.09
N LEU A 232 -1.17 -19.27 10.07
CA LEU A 232 -1.48 -18.31 9.00
C LEU A 232 -0.98 -18.77 7.63
N LEU A 233 0.26 -19.24 7.57
CA LEU A 233 0.88 -19.64 6.31
C LEU A 233 0.28 -20.95 5.77
N ALA A 234 -0.09 -21.88 6.65
CA ALA A 234 -0.83 -23.09 6.28
C ALA A 234 -2.18 -22.79 5.59
N HIS A 235 -2.78 -21.63 5.87
CA HIS A 235 -4.05 -21.20 5.25
C HIS A 235 -3.87 -20.24 4.05
N THR A 236 -2.64 -19.87 3.68
CA THR A 236 -2.34 -18.89 2.61
C THR A 236 -1.44 -19.48 1.52
N LEU A 237 -1.80 -20.68 1.04
CA LEU A 237 -0.97 -21.51 0.16
C LEU A 237 -0.59 -20.89 -1.20
N ASN A 238 -1.33 -19.88 -1.66
CA ASN A 238 -1.14 -19.23 -2.97
C ASN A 238 -0.23 -17.98 -2.93
N LEU A 239 0.44 -17.73 -1.80
CA LEU A 239 1.35 -16.60 -1.67
C LEU A 239 2.49 -16.65 -2.70
N LYS A 240 2.68 -15.52 -3.38
CA LYS A 240 3.81 -15.23 -4.27
C LYS A 240 4.78 -14.24 -3.64
N SER A 241 4.32 -13.41 -2.70
CA SER A 241 5.15 -12.47 -1.97
C SER A 241 4.81 -12.50 -0.48
N LEU A 242 5.83 -12.65 0.35
CA LEU A 242 5.72 -12.59 1.81
C LEU A 242 6.75 -11.58 2.33
N ALA A 243 6.32 -10.59 3.07
CA ALA A 243 7.17 -9.74 3.89
C ALA A 243 6.79 -9.95 5.36
N PHE A 244 7.74 -10.33 6.20
CA PHE A 244 7.50 -10.55 7.61
C PHE A 244 8.49 -9.74 8.43
N SER A 245 7.99 -8.95 9.37
CA SER A 245 8.85 -8.25 10.33
C SER A 245 8.42 -8.48 11.78
N THR A 246 9.40 -8.55 12.67
CA THR A 246 9.17 -8.76 14.11
C THR A 246 10.30 -8.19 14.95
N LYS A 247 10.08 -8.10 16.26
CA LYS A 247 11.05 -7.57 17.23
C LYS A 247 11.27 -8.58 18.37
N ASN A 248 12.50 -8.72 18.86
CA ASN A 248 12.91 -9.42 20.09
C ASN A 248 12.29 -10.81 20.37
N GLN A 249 11.94 -11.58 19.35
CA GLN A 249 11.38 -12.92 19.54
C GLN A 249 12.35 -13.98 19.04
N GLN A 250 13.04 -14.63 19.98
CA GLN A 250 14.06 -15.65 19.71
C GLN A 250 13.50 -16.86 18.96
N GLU A 251 12.20 -17.16 19.11
CA GLU A 251 11.55 -18.24 18.37
C GLU A 251 11.66 -18.06 16.85
N TYR A 252 11.74 -16.81 16.35
CA TYR A 252 11.91 -16.56 14.92
C TYR A 252 13.32 -16.81 14.39
N LEU A 253 14.27 -17.14 15.26
CA LEU A 253 15.60 -17.64 14.90
C LEU A 253 15.62 -19.16 14.64
N ASP A 254 14.48 -19.85 14.78
CA ASP A 254 14.35 -21.25 14.34
C ASP A 254 14.22 -21.33 12.81
N PHE A 255 15.37 -21.27 12.15
CA PHE A 255 15.45 -21.35 10.70
C PHE A 255 15.07 -22.73 10.15
N GLY A 256 15.18 -23.80 10.97
CA GLY A 256 14.70 -25.13 10.58
C GLY A 256 13.19 -25.12 10.40
N ARG A 257 12.49 -24.43 11.30
CA ARG A 257 11.05 -24.21 11.23
C ARG A 257 10.65 -23.30 10.07
N TRP A 258 11.40 -22.23 9.80
CA TRP A 258 11.19 -21.41 8.59
C TRP A 258 11.33 -22.25 7.31
N LYS A 259 12.38 -23.07 7.20
CA LYS A 259 12.57 -23.97 6.05
C LYS A 259 11.36 -24.88 5.88
N PHE A 260 10.88 -25.48 6.96
CA PHE A 260 9.70 -26.34 6.94
C PHE A 260 8.48 -25.60 6.42
N ILE A 261 8.15 -24.43 6.98
CA ILE A 261 6.99 -23.63 6.56
C ILE A 261 7.08 -23.20 5.11
N LEU A 262 8.23 -22.64 4.70
CA LEU A 262 8.38 -22.10 3.35
C LEU A 262 8.30 -23.21 2.29
N SER A 263 8.80 -24.41 2.61
CA SER A 263 8.75 -25.56 1.70
C SER A 263 7.36 -26.19 1.61
N ASN A 264 6.63 -26.25 2.73
CA ASN A 264 5.36 -26.98 2.80
C ASN A 264 4.12 -26.10 2.61
N PHE A 265 4.15 -24.85 3.06
CA PHE A 265 2.99 -23.97 3.07
C PHE A 265 3.04 -22.83 2.06
N THR A 266 4.21 -22.48 1.51
CA THR A 266 4.31 -21.42 0.48
C THR A 266 5.05 -21.89 -0.78
N PRO A 267 4.60 -22.98 -1.44
CA PRO A 267 5.28 -23.56 -2.61
C PRO A 267 5.33 -22.64 -3.84
N HIS A 268 4.49 -21.59 -3.85
CA HIS A 268 4.40 -20.62 -4.94
C HIS A 268 5.16 -19.32 -4.67
N LEU A 269 5.87 -19.22 -3.55
CA LEU A 269 6.56 -18.02 -3.13
C LEU A 269 7.66 -17.63 -4.13
N LEU A 270 7.62 -16.37 -4.56
CA LEU A 270 8.59 -15.78 -5.47
C LEU A 270 9.50 -14.76 -4.79
N LYS A 271 8.94 -14.08 -3.79
CA LYS A 271 9.58 -13.03 -3.01
C LYS A 271 9.35 -13.31 -1.53
N PHE A 272 10.42 -13.35 -0.76
CA PHE A 272 10.36 -13.40 0.70
C PHE A 272 11.26 -12.32 1.27
N HIS A 273 10.69 -11.44 2.07
CA HIS A 273 11.41 -10.45 2.83
C HIS A 273 11.20 -10.76 4.31
N TYR A 274 12.29 -10.82 5.05
CA TYR A 274 12.24 -11.06 6.49
C TYR A 274 13.09 -10.01 7.18
N ASP A 275 12.49 -9.32 8.15
CA ASP A 275 13.14 -8.33 8.99
C ASP A 275 12.99 -8.73 10.47
N LEU A 276 14.11 -8.94 11.14
CA LEU A 276 14.15 -9.23 12.57
C LEU A 276 14.92 -8.14 13.29
N LEU A 277 14.22 -7.40 14.15
CA LEU A 277 14.87 -6.47 15.07
C LEU A 277 15.21 -7.17 16.38
N ILE A 278 16.49 -7.27 16.73
CA ILE A 278 16.94 -7.83 18.01
C ILE A 278 17.57 -6.73 18.88
N ASN A 279 16.98 -6.47 20.04
CA ASN A 279 17.55 -5.66 21.09
C ASN A 279 18.48 -6.51 21.96
N ARG A 280 19.75 -6.10 22.11
CA ARG A 280 20.78 -6.89 22.79
C ARG A 280 20.63 -7.09 24.29
N TYR A 281 19.72 -6.38 24.95
CA TYR A 281 19.58 -6.47 26.41
C TYR A 281 18.40 -7.36 26.78
N PRO A 282 18.59 -8.59 27.35
CA PRO A 282 19.83 -9.27 27.77
C PRO A 282 20.17 -10.52 26.90
N CYS A 283 19.82 -10.51 25.61
CA CYS A 283 20.08 -11.67 24.74
C CYS A 283 21.59 -11.83 24.46
N LYS A 284 22.20 -12.87 25.05
CA LYS A 284 23.54 -13.37 24.70
C LYS A 284 23.50 -14.06 23.33
N ILE A 285 23.35 -13.28 22.26
CA ILE A 285 23.53 -13.78 20.90
C ILE A 285 25.02 -13.67 20.58
N SER A 286 25.68 -14.80 20.32
CA SER A 286 27.06 -14.80 19.81
C SER A 286 27.02 -14.41 18.33
N GLU A 287 27.50 -13.20 18.04
CA GLU A 287 27.54 -12.57 16.71
C GLU A 287 27.99 -13.52 15.59
N THR A 288 28.95 -14.41 15.87
CA THR A 288 29.58 -15.25 14.85
C THR A 288 28.77 -16.49 14.50
N THR A 289 28.28 -17.25 15.48
CA THR A 289 27.64 -18.55 15.22
C THR A 289 26.28 -18.45 14.55
N ASP A 290 25.49 -17.42 14.84
CA ASP A 290 24.14 -17.29 14.25
C ASP A 290 24.20 -16.66 12.87
N ILE A 291 25.14 -15.73 12.61
CA ILE A 291 25.44 -15.24 11.26
C ILE A 291 25.97 -16.38 10.40
N ASP A 292 26.88 -17.22 10.91
CA ASP A 292 27.38 -18.39 10.20
C ASP A 292 26.26 -19.40 9.93
N ARG A 293 25.32 -19.61 10.86
CA ARG A 293 24.14 -20.47 10.64
C ARG A 293 23.23 -19.92 9.55
N ILE A 294 22.96 -18.62 9.56
CA ILE A 294 22.17 -17.90 8.55
C ILE A 294 22.83 -17.99 7.18
N GLN A 295 24.14 -17.74 7.10
CA GLN A 295 24.92 -17.82 5.86
C GLN A 295 25.00 -19.25 5.33
N ASN A 296 25.12 -20.26 6.20
CA ASN A 296 25.11 -21.68 5.82
C ASN A 296 23.73 -22.17 5.33
N MET A 297 22.68 -21.36 5.44
CA MET A 297 21.36 -21.64 4.84
C MET A 297 21.23 -21.14 3.38
N HIS A 298 22.36 -20.78 2.76
CA HIS A 298 22.57 -20.25 1.38
C HIS A 298 21.71 -20.86 0.26
N TRP A 299 21.20 -22.09 0.40
CA TRP A 299 20.43 -22.74 -0.67
C TRP A 299 19.01 -22.17 -0.84
N LEU A 300 18.43 -21.53 0.19
CA LEU A 300 17.18 -20.77 0.04
C LEU A 300 17.48 -19.33 -0.38
N PHE A 301 18.42 -18.65 0.28
CA PHE A 301 18.64 -17.20 0.14
C PHE A 301 19.73 -16.88 -0.87
N GLN A 302 19.35 -16.45 -2.09
CA GLN A 302 20.32 -16.06 -3.12
C GLN A 302 21.05 -14.74 -2.82
N ASN A 303 20.46 -13.85 -2.00
CA ASN A 303 21.02 -12.56 -1.62
C ASN A 303 20.67 -12.23 -0.16
N VAL A 304 21.59 -12.49 0.77
CA VAL A 304 21.46 -12.01 2.15
C VAL A 304 22.18 -10.67 2.25
N THR A 305 21.43 -9.59 2.44
CA THR A 305 21.99 -8.28 2.80
C THR A 305 21.95 -8.12 4.31
N TYR A 306 23.03 -7.59 4.89
CA TYR A 306 23.11 -7.32 6.31
C TYR A 306 23.29 -5.82 6.51
N THR A 307 22.43 -5.23 7.34
CA THR A 307 22.41 -3.80 7.62
C THR A 307 22.46 -3.58 9.12
N GLU A 308 23.66 -3.33 9.66
CA GLU A 308 23.85 -2.96 11.07
C GLU A 308 23.32 -1.53 11.30
N HIS A 309 22.15 -1.39 11.92
CA HIS A 309 21.62 -0.10 12.33
C HIS A 309 21.98 0.22 13.78
N ARG A 310 23.07 0.96 14.00
CA ARG A 310 23.41 1.52 15.31
C ARG A 310 22.56 2.76 15.58
N SER A 311 21.60 2.67 16.49
CA SER A 311 20.93 3.85 17.05
C SER A 311 21.61 4.28 18.35
N TYR A 312 21.72 5.60 18.59
CA TYR A 312 22.41 6.17 19.76
C TYR A 312 21.78 5.80 21.12
N GLU A 313 20.55 5.26 21.14
CA GLU A 313 19.81 4.96 22.37
C GLU A 313 19.51 3.46 22.57
N SER A 314 19.81 2.60 21.59
CA SER A 314 19.64 1.14 21.73
C SER A 314 20.52 0.37 20.74
N TYR A 315 21.18 -0.68 21.23
CA TYR A 315 21.83 -1.68 20.35
C TYR A 315 20.73 -2.53 19.71
N SER A 316 20.22 -2.10 18.56
CA SER A 316 19.27 -2.83 17.74
C SER A 316 19.97 -3.40 16.52
N TRP A 317 19.82 -4.70 16.27
CA TRP A 317 20.26 -5.32 15.02
C TRP A 317 19.02 -5.50 14.17
N ALA A 318 18.99 -4.91 12.98
CA ALA A 318 17.99 -5.21 11.96
C ALA A 318 18.62 -6.20 10.98
N TYR A 319 17.94 -7.29 10.68
CA TYR A 319 18.41 -8.26 9.71
C TYR A 319 17.46 -8.27 8.52
N ASP A 320 17.85 -7.62 7.41
CA ASP A 320 17.06 -7.55 6.18
C ASP A 320 17.38 -8.70 5.22
N PHE A 321 16.61 -9.77 5.29
CA PHE A 321 16.73 -10.88 4.35
C PHE A 321 15.90 -10.59 3.10
N HIS A 322 16.51 -10.70 1.91
CA HIS A 322 15.82 -10.61 0.63
C HIS A 322 15.96 -11.90 -0.18
N LEU A 323 14.91 -12.69 -0.19
CA LEU A 323 14.74 -13.79 -1.12
C LEU A 323 14.19 -13.23 -2.44
N TYR A 324 15.03 -13.16 -3.47
CA TYR A 324 14.58 -13.11 -4.85
C TYR A 324 14.67 -14.52 -5.41
N THR A 325 13.57 -15.28 -5.46
CA THR A 325 13.62 -16.52 -6.25
C THR A 325 13.50 -16.13 -7.71
N ALA A 326 14.62 -16.05 -8.42
CA ALA A 326 14.59 -16.27 -9.86
C ALA A 326 14.30 -17.76 -10.07
N LYS A 327 13.02 -18.13 -10.28
CA LYS A 327 12.68 -19.50 -10.72
C LYS A 327 13.35 -19.76 -12.08
N LYS A 328 14.58 -20.31 -12.07
CA LYS A 328 14.94 -21.34 -13.06
C LYS A 328 14.44 -22.64 -12.46
N ASN A 329 13.50 -23.28 -13.15
CA ASN A 329 12.95 -24.62 -12.91
C ASN A 329 13.86 -25.51 -12.04
N ILE A 330 13.58 -25.59 -10.74
CA ILE A 330 14.11 -26.66 -9.90
C ILE A 330 13.02 -27.73 -9.88
N ASN A 331 13.22 -28.76 -10.70
CA ASN A 331 12.51 -30.03 -10.56
C ASN A 331 12.96 -30.65 -9.25
N TRP A 332 12.06 -30.73 -8.26
CA TRP A 332 12.31 -31.45 -7.02
C TRP A 332 12.04 -32.93 -7.26
N THR A 333 13.05 -33.70 -7.63
CA THR A 333 13.01 -35.15 -7.49
C THR A 333 13.34 -35.49 -6.04
N ILE A 334 12.35 -36.02 -5.34
CA ILE A 334 12.48 -36.63 -4.02
C ILE A 334 13.30 -37.92 -4.19
N ASN A 335 14.38 -38.05 -3.43
CA ASN A 335 15.02 -39.33 -3.10
C ASN A 335 15.09 -39.46 -1.59
#